data_AF-A0A3M1X233-F1
#
_entry.id   AF-A0A3M1X233-F1
#
_cell.length_a   1.000
_cell.length_b   1.000
_cell.length_c   1.000
_cell.angle_alpha   90.00
_cell.angle_beta   90.00
_cell.angle_gamma   90.00
#
_symmetry.space_group_name_H-M   'P 1'
#
loop_
_entity.id
_entity.type
_entity.pdbx_description
1 polymer ?
#
loop_
_entity_poly.entity_id
_entity_poly.type
_entity_poly.pdbx_seq_one_letter_code
_entity_poly.pdbx_strand_id
1 'polypeptide(L)'
;MSEEKKQPIIIKRVKKGGEGHHGGSWKVAYADFVTAMMAFFLLLWLITMSSPEKRARISSYFKHFSLFEQSGVSFLGESSQIFEHPGGESKDLTYEQGKGAGDINPNRLRAKLKEAIKEQLAEIEDQFVIDILDEGVRIQIVDKEGSSLFAPGSDQLSEKGKWALQLIAENLKDVRNKIVVEGHTDSLPFRRGKITNWELSILRAAAARRMMEEAGLSPDRFAKVIGYGDTMPLIKTNPADPRNRRISIIILFNRDGLFRKAY
;
A
#
# COMPACT_ATOMS: atom_id res chain seq x y z
N MET A 1 100.75 16.53 37.69
CA MET A 1 99.33 16.31 38.06
C MET A 1 98.52 16.50 36.80
N SER A 2 98.03 15.40 36.23
CA SER A 2 97.25 15.38 34.98
C SER A 2 95.79 15.23 35.35
N GLU A 3 94.99 16.28 35.24
CA GLU A 3 93.55 16.21 35.49
C GLU A 3 92.87 15.47 34.32
N GLU A 4 92.30 14.32 34.64
CA GLU A 4 91.57 13.45 33.72
C GLU A 4 90.18 14.06 33.44
N LYS A 5 90.02 14.71 32.28
CA LYS A 5 88.73 15.25 31.82
C LYS A 5 87.78 14.12 31.46
N LYS A 6 86.89 13.75 32.38
CA LYS A 6 85.74 12.88 32.09
C LYS A 6 84.76 13.59 31.14
N GLN A 7 84.71 13.15 29.89
CA GLN A 7 83.73 13.64 28.92
C GLN A 7 82.37 12.97 29.18
N PRO A 8 81.24 13.72 29.17
CA PRO A 8 79.93 13.15 29.39
C PRO A 8 79.48 12.33 28.16
N ILE A 9 79.18 11.05 28.36
CA ILE A 9 78.59 10.21 27.31
C ILE A 9 77.10 10.51 27.22
N ILE A 10 76.69 11.13 26.11
CA ILE A 10 75.27 11.41 25.81
C ILE A 10 74.71 10.25 24.98
N ILE A 11 73.88 9.40 25.59
CA ILE A 11 73.17 8.33 24.89
C ILE A 11 71.85 8.88 24.33
N LYS A 12 71.80 9.18 23.03
CA LYS A 12 70.56 9.53 22.34
C LYS A 12 69.77 8.26 21.99
N ARG A 13 68.79 7.88 22.81
CA ARG A 13 67.82 6.83 22.45
C ARG A 13 66.80 7.39 21.45
N VAL A 14 66.97 7.05 20.19
CA VAL A 14 65.93 7.31 19.17
C VAL A 14 64.86 6.23 19.32
N LYS A 15 63.70 6.59 19.90
CA LYS A 15 62.48 5.81 19.66
C LYS A 15 62.12 6.00 18.19
N LYS A 16 62.36 4.99 17.34
CA LYS A 16 61.59 4.85 16.10
C LYS A 16 60.15 4.62 16.54
N GLY A 17 59.38 5.70 16.67
CA GLY A 17 57.93 5.61 16.67
C GLY A 17 57.56 5.00 15.34
N GLY A 18 57.16 3.72 15.34
CA GLY A 18 56.45 3.16 14.20
C GLY A 18 55.27 4.08 13.92
N GLU A 19 55.15 4.54 12.68
CA GLU A 19 54.06 5.38 12.25
C GLU A 19 52.74 4.73 12.67
N GLY A 20 52.04 5.38 13.59
CA GLY A 20 50.72 4.92 14.02
C GLY A 20 49.81 4.90 12.80
N HIS A 21 49.28 3.71 12.51
CA HIS A 21 48.24 3.40 11.51
C HIS A 21 46.89 4.10 11.82
N HIS A 22 46.89 5.38 12.19
CA HIS A 22 45.71 6.11 12.70
C HIS A 22 45.39 7.40 11.93
N GLY A 23 46.13 7.73 10.87
CA GLY A 23 45.87 8.91 10.03
C GLY A 23 45.01 8.66 8.77
N GLY A 24 44.66 7.40 8.48
CA GLY A 24 44.00 6.99 7.22
C GLY A 24 42.49 6.71 7.33
N SER A 25 41.96 6.43 8.52
CA SER A 25 40.57 5.98 8.67
C SER A 25 39.53 7.00 8.23
N TRP A 26 39.80 8.30 8.46
CA TRP A 26 38.89 9.37 8.03
C TRP A 26 38.90 9.57 6.51
N LYS A 27 40.03 9.27 5.85
CA LYS A 27 40.15 9.32 4.39
C LYS A 27 39.36 8.19 3.73
N VAL A 28 39.29 7.03 4.38
CA VAL A 28 38.44 5.91 3.93
C VAL A 28 36.97 6.26 4.04
N ALA A 29 36.53 6.84 5.17
CA ALA A 29 35.15 7.31 5.33
C ALA A 29 34.79 8.43 4.35
N TYR A 30 35.72 9.35 4.07
CA TYR A 30 35.55 10.40 3.08
C TYR A 30 35.47 9.84 1.65
N ALA A 31 36.32 8.89 1.29
CA ALA A 31 36.30 8.24 0.00
C ALA A 31 35.00 7.45 -0.23
N ASP A 32 34.50 6.75 0.80
CA ASP A 32 33.23 6.05 0.75
C ASP A 32 32.06 7.03 0.54
N PHE A 33 32.04 8.13 1.29
CA PHE A 33 31.04 9.19 1.11
C PHE A 33 31.07 9.80 -0.30
N VAL A 34 32.24 10.13 -0.83
CA VAL A 34 32.40 10.68 -2.19
C VAL A 34 31.96 9.64 -3.24
N THR A 35 32.25 8.36 -3.02
CA THR A 35 31.84 7.28 -3.93
C THR A 35 30.32 7.08 -3.92
N ALA A 36 29.69 7.14 -2.74
CA ALA A 36 28.23 7.10 -2.61
C ALA A 36 27.56 8.31 -3.30
N MET A 37 28.11 9.51 -3.13
CA MET A 37 27.62 10.69 -3.84
C MET A 37 27.81 10.55 -5.35
N MET A 38 28.97 10.08 -5.82
CA MET A 38 29.22 9.83 -7.23
C MET A 38 28.19 8.86 -7.81
N ALA A 39 27.92 7.74 -7.13
CA ALA A 39 26.90 6.79 -7.55
C ALA A 39 25.49 7.42 -7.59
N PHE A 40 25.15 8.24 -6.59
CA PHE A 40 23.89 8.99 -6.56
C PHE A 40 23.78 9.99 -7.72
N PHE A 41 24.84 10.74 -8.02
CA PHE A 41 24.87 11.67 -9.15
C PHE A 41 24.80 10.96 -10.50
N LEU A 42 25.50 9.84 -10.67
CA LEU A 42 25.41 9.03 -11.89
C LEU A 42 24.00 8.48 -12.08
N LEU A 43 23.33 8.07 -10.99
CA LEU A 43 21.93 7.64 -11.03
C LEU A 43 21.00 8.78 -11.47
N LEU A 44 21.10 9.95 -10.83
CA LEU A 44 20.32 11.12 -11.22
C LEU A 44 20.59 11.54 -12.66
N TRP A 45 21.86 11.51 -13.07
CA TRP A 45 22.27 11.82 -14.44
C TRP A 45 21.63 10.85 -15.45
N LEU A 46 21.65 9.54 -15.19
CA LEU A 46 20.98 8.55 -16.03
C LEU A 46 19.46 8.77 -16.11
N ILE A 47 18.82 9.16 -15.01
CA ILE A 47 17.39 9.51 -15.01
C ILE A 47 17.14 10.74 -15.88
N THR A 48 17.98 11.78 -15.80
CA THR A 48 17.81 12.99 -16.61
C THR A 48 18.07 12.77 -18.11
N MET A 49 19.02 11.90 -18.45
CA MET A 49 19.34 11.53 -19.84
C MET A 49 18.28 10.59 -20.45
N SER A 50 17.44 9.97 -19.62
CA SER A 50 16.37 9.09 -20.08
C SER A 50 15.18 9.88 -20.63
N SER A 51 14.59 9.38 -21.73
CA SER A 51 13.44 10.03 -22.36
C SER A 51 12.28 10.20 -21.37
N PRO A 52 11.44 11.25 -21.53
CA PRO A 52 10.26 11.44 -20.67
C PRO A 52 9.37 10.18 -20.59
N GLU A 53 9.23 9.46 -21.71
CA GLU A 53 8.51 8.19 -21.78
C GLU A 53 9.12 7.08 -20.92
N LYS A 54 10.46 6.94 -20.93
CA LYS A 54 11.17 5.94 -20.15
C LYS A 54 11.07 6.25 -18.65
N ARG A 55 11.11 7.54 -18.27
CA ARG A 55 10.88 8.00 -16.88
C ARG A 55 9.46 7.72 -16.41
N ALA A 56 8.46 7.94 -17.27
CA ALA A 56 7.07 7.63 -16.95
C ALA A 56 6.87 6.13 -16.67
N ARG A 57 7.47 5.25 -17.49
CA ARG A 57 7.42 3.78 -17.27
C ARG A 57 8.06 3.37 -15.93
N ILE A 58 9.23 3.92 -15.61
CA ILE A 58 9.91 3.67 -14.33
C ILE A 58 9.05 4.16 -13.15
N SER A 59 8.42 5.33 -13.26
CA SER A 59 7.51 5.84 -12.22
C SER A 59 6.29 4.94 -12.01
N SER A 60 5.67 4.48 -13.10
CA SER A 60 4.53 3.55 -13.02
C SER A 60 4.93 2.22 -12.37
N TYR A 61 6.14 1.71 -12.63
CA TYR A 61 6.66 0.51 -11.97
C TYR A 61 6.73 0.69 -10.44
N PHE A 62 7.40 1.73 -9.95
CA PHE A 62 7.58 1.92 -8.50
C PHE A 62 6.28 2.30 -7.75
N LYS A 63 5.36 3.02 -8.39
CA LYS A 63 4.04 3.30 -7.80
C LYS A 63 3.19 2.05 -7.58
N HIS A 64 3.43 1.00 -8.37
CA HIS A 64 2.66 -0.24 -8.31
C HIS A 64 3.48 -1.43 -7.79
N PHE A 65 4.73 -1.20 -7.39
CA PHE A 65 5.59 -2.22 -6.81
C PHE A 65 5.23 -2.41 -5.33
N SER A 66 4.37 -3.40 -5.06
CA SER A 66 4.11 -3.87 -3.70
C SER A 66 5.03 -5.06 -3.40
N LEU A 67 6.12 -4.80 -2.68
CA LEU A 67 7.06 -5.81 -2.19
C LEU A 67 6.39 -6.93 -1.37
N PHE A 68 5.20 -6.68 -0.84
CA PHE A 68 4.44 -7.61 0.00
C PHE A 68 3.39 -8.41 -0.77
N GLU A 69 3.05 -8.00 -2.00
CA GLU A 69 2.04 -8.68 -2.83
C GLU A 69 2.64 -9.85 -3.62
N GLN A 70 3.98 -9.88 -3.74
CA GLN A 70 4.75 -10.86 -4.50
C GLN A 70 5.62 -11.71 -3.55
N SER A 71 5.02 -12.43 -2.61
CA SER A 71 5.75 -13.45 -1.87
C SER A 71 6.10 -14.63 -2.79
N GLY A 72 7.34 -14.66 -3.31
CA GLY A 72 7.92 -15.88 -3.88
C GLY A 72 8.42 -15.86 -5.32
N VAL A 73 8.52 -14.72 -6.01
CA VAL A 73 9.14 -14.65 -7.36
C VAL A 73 10.42 -13.82 -7.34
N SER A 74 11.44 -14.36 -8.00
CA SER A 74 12.82 -13.87 -7.99
C SER A 74 12.93 -12.50 -8.69
N PHE A 75 13.54 -11.55 -7.97
CA PHE A 75 13.88 -10.17 -8.36
C PHE A 75 14.55 -10.01 -9.75
N LEU A 76 15.18 -11.06 -10.28
CA LEU A 76 15.98 -11.02 -11.51
C LEU A 76 15.23 -11.46 -12.79
N GLY A 77 14.04 -12.06 -12.67
CA GLY A 77 13.32 -12.62 -13.83
C GLY A 77 12.48 -11.61 -14.63
N GLU A 78 11.97 -10.57 -13.98
CA GLU A 78 11.08 -9.58 -14.61
C GLU A 78 11.82 -8.34 -15.14
N SER A 79 13.04 -8.08 -14.64
CA SER A 79 13.82 -6.92 -15.08
C SER A 79 14.36 -7.09 -16.50
N SER A 80 14.68 -8.31 -16.94
CA SER A 80 15.24 -8.57 -18.28
C SER A 80 14.26 -8.30 -19.42
N GLN A 81 12.96 -8.60 -19.23
CA GLN A 81 11.95 -8.40 -20.28
C GLN A 81 11.63 -6.93 -20.59
N ILE A 82 12.03 -6.00 -19.72
CA ILE A 82 11.78 -4.56 -19.89
C ILE A 82 12.89 -3.89 -20.73
N PHE A 83 14.07 -4.49 -20.82
CA PHE A 83 15.24 -3.88 -21.48
C PHE A 83 15.64 -4.52 -22.83
N GLU A 84 14.99 -5.61 -23.26
CA GLU A 84 15.47 -6.46 -24.38
C GLU A 84 15.02 -6.07 -25.81
N HIS A 85 14.32 -4.95 -26.02
CA HIS A 85 13.91 -4.55 -27.39
C HIS A 85 14.52 -3.21 -27.84
N PRO A 86 15.68 -3.23 -28.52
CA PRO A 86 16.14 -2.10 -29.32
C PRO A 86 15.60 -2.24 -30.75
N GLY A 87 14.64 -1.41 -31.13
CA GLY A 87 14.28 -1.20 -32.55
C GLY A 87 12.99 -1.85 -33.08
N GLY A 88 12.07 -2.31 -32.23
CA GLY A 88 10.71 -2.66 -32.65
C GLY A 88 9.79 -1.46 -32.51
N GLU A 89 8.92 -1.23 -33.50
CA GLU A 89 7.87 -0.21 -33.50
C GLU A 89 7.31 0.02 -32.10
N SER A 90 7.19 1.29 -31.72
CA SER A 90 6.37 1.72 -30.62
C SER A 90 4.96 1.17 -30.86
N LYS A 91 4.66 -0.01 -30.31
CA LYS A 91 3.35 -0.21 -29.71
C LYS A 91 3.29 0.87 -28.66
N ASP A 92 2.71 1.99 -29.08
CA ASP A 92 2.21 3.03 -28.23
C ASP A 92 1.67 2.37 -26.96
N LEU A 93 2.46 2.44 -25.89
CA LEU A 93 1.94 2.38 -24.54
C LEU A 93 1.33 3.75 -24.23
N THR A 94 0.58 4.32 -25.19
CA THR A 94 -0.75 4.80 -24.86
C THR A 94 -1.34 3.66 -24.04
N TYR A 95 -1.57 3.91 -22.75
CA TYR A 95 -2.60 3.15 -22.06
C TYR A 95 -3.87 3.41 -22.88
N GLU A 96 -4.06 2.64 -23.95
CA GLU A 96 -5.37 2.38 -24.48
C GLU A 96 -6.12 1.87 -23.28
N GLN A 97 -7.00 2.73 -22.80
CA GLN A 97 -8.09 2.43 -21.89
C GLN A 97 -8.73 1.16 -22.43
N GLY A 98 -8.23 0.02 -21.93
CA GLY A 98 -8.48 -1.27 -22.51
C GLY A 98 -9.97 -1.49 -22.39
N LYS A 99 -10.67 -1.45 -23.51
CA LYS A 99 -12.02 -2.00 -23.64
C LYS A 99 -11.93 -3.54 -23.53
N GLY A 100 -11.36 -4.03 -22.44
CA GLY A 100 -11.60 -5.38 -21.96
C GLY A 100 -13.05 -5.41 -21.49
N ALA A 101 -13.83 -6.36 -21.99
CA ALA A 101 -15.19 -6.59 -21.52
C ALA A 101 -15.15 -6.88 -20.01
N GLY A 102 -15.34 -5.86 -19.17
CA GLY A 102 -15.14 -5.96 -17.72
C GLY A 102 -14.38 -4.80 -17.09
N ASP A 103 -14.00 -3.75 -17.82
CA ASP A 103 -13.43 -2.56 -17.20
C ASP A 103 -14.54 -1.61 -16.70
N ILE A 104 -14.52 -1.32 -15.40
CA ILE A 104 -15.50 -0.44 -14.78
C ILE A 104 -15.22 0.98 -15.26
N ASN A 105 -16.22 1.68 -15.78
CA ASN A 105 -16.15 3.13 -15.82
C ASN A 105 -16.36 3.66 -14.39
N PRO A 106 -15.32 4.20 -13.73
CA PRO A 106 -15.37 4.52 -12.29
C PRO A 106 -16.41 5.58 -11.98
N ASN A 107 -16.55 6.57 -12.87
CA ASN A 107 -17.52 7.65 -12.74
C ASN A 107 -18.95 7.12 -12.89
N ARG A 108 -19.19 6.20 -13.82
CA ARG A 108 -20.51 5.59 -14.01
C ARG A 108 -20.91 4.73 -12.81
N LEU A 109 -20.00 3.91 -12.28
CA LEU A 109 -20.28 3.09 -11.10
C LEU A 109 -20.55 3.99 -9.87
N ARG A 110 -19.73 5.03 -9.67
CA ARG A 110 -19.94 6.01 -8.59
C ARG A 110 -21.31 6.70 -8.70
N ALA A 111 -21.69 7.13 -9.91
CA ALA A 111 -22.99 7.75 -10.14
C ALA A 111 -24.15 6.78 -9.87
N LYS A 112 -24.08 5.56 -10.43
CA LYS A 112 -25.08 4.49 -10.21
C LYS A 112 -25.28 4.19 -8.72
N LEU A 113 -24.19 4.04 -7.98
CA LEU A 113 -24.24 3.78 -6.54
C LEU A 113 -24.83 4.96 -5.76
N LYS A 114 -24.43 6.20 -6.07
CA LYS A 114 -24.99 7.39 -5.42
C LYS A 114 -26.51 7.49 -5.62
N GLU A 115 -26.98 7.24 -6.83
CA GLU A 115 -28.40 7.25 -7.15
C GLU A 115 -29.15 6.15 -6.40
N ALA A 116 -28.65 4.91 -6.45
CA ALA A 116 -29.24 3.77 -5.74
C ALA A 116 -29.29 3.98 -4.21
N ILE A 117 -28.23 4.55 -3.62
CA ILE A 117 -28.18 4.88 -2.19
C ILE A 117 -29.22 5.95 -1.86
N LYS A 118 -29.32 7.00 -2.67
CA LYS A 118 -30.28 8.08 -2.46
C LYS A 118 -31.73 7.58 -2.55
N GLU A 119 -32.02 6.66 -3.46
CA GLU A 119 -33.38 6.13 -3.66
C GLU A 119 -33.80 5.15 -2.57
N GLN A 120 -32.91 4.22 -2.18
CA GLN A 120 -33.28 3.10 -1.32
C GLN A 120 -32.84 3.28 0.14
N LEU A 121 -31.82 4.11 0.39
CA LEU A 121 -31.16 4.27 1.68
C LEU A 121 -30.95 5.74 2.05
N ALA A 122 -31.90 6.61 1.66
CA ALA A 122 -31.85 8.06 1.91
C ALA A 122 -31.52 8.42 3.37
N GLU A 123 -32.08 7.68 4.34
CA GLU A 123 -31.86 7.92 5.77
C GLU A 123 -30.40 7.75 6.23
N ILE A 124 -29.60 6.99 5.48
CA ILE A 124 -28.20 6.69 5.79
C ILE A 124 -27.27 7.08 4.63
N GLU A 125 -27.73 7.89 3.68
CA GLU A 125 -26.93 8.33 2.50
C GLU A 125 -25.60 8.94 2.95
N ASP A 126 -25.64 9.76 3.99
CA ASP A 126 -24.50 10.48 4.54
C ASP A 126 -23.53 9.60 5.36
N GLN A 127 -23.79 8.29 5.44
CA GLN A 127 -22.88 7.26 5.95
C GLN A 127 -22.03 6.64 4.83
N PHE A 128 -22.31 6.93 3.56
CA PHE A 128 -21.54 6.43 2.43
C PHE A 128 -20.53 7.45 1.92
N VAL A 129 -19.29 7.01 1.73
CA VAL A 129 -18.24 7.80 1.07
C VAL A 129 -17.72 6.99 -0.12
N ILE A 130 -17.88 7.54 -1.32
CA ILE A 130 -17.42 6.89 -2.57
C ILE A 130 -16.31 7.70 -3.21
N ASP A 131 -15.12 7.11 -3.21
CA ASP A 131 -13.88 7.65 -3.74
C ASP A 131 -13.42 6.85 -4.95
N ILE A 132 -12.78 7.54 -5.89
CA ILE A 132 -12.06 6.90 -7.00
C ILE A 132 -10.59 6.85 -6.58
N LEU A 133 -10.00 5.66 -6.63
CA LEU A 133 -8.59 5.40 -6.38
C LEU A 133 -7.88 5.11 -7.71
N ASP A 134 -6.55 5.09 -7.70
CA ASP A 134 -5.76 4.74 -8.88
C ASP A 134 -5.96 3.26 -9.27
N GLU A 135 -6.21 2.41 -8.27
CA GLU A 135 -6.38 0.97 -8.40
C GLU A 135 -7.85 0.51 -8.50
N GLY A 136 -8.83 1.39 -8.29
CA GLY A 136 -10.23 0.98 -8.25
C GLY A 136 -11.24 2.04 -7.78
N VAL A 137 -12.45 1.60 -7.44
CA VAL A 137 -13.48 2.42 -6.78
C VAL A 137 -13.63 1.95 -5.34
N ARG A 138 -13.52 2.86 -4.36
CA ARG A 138 -13.70 2.55 -2.94
C ARG A 138 -15.03 3.10 -2.44
N ILE A 139 -15.81 2.22 -1.82
CA ILE A 139 -17.04 2.53 -1.11
C ILE A 139 -16.77 2.33 0.38
N GLN A 140 -16.94 3.37 1.20
CA GLN A 140 -16.84 3.26 2.65
C GLN A 140 -18.23 3.45 3.26
N ILE A 141 -18.58 2.58 4.20
CA ILE A 141 -19.79 2.72 5.03
C ILE A 141 -19.31 3.00 6.45
N VAL A 142 -19.56 4.21 6.94
CA VAL A 142 -19.10 4.67 8.26
C VAL A 142 -20.23 4.62 9.29
N ASP A 143 -19.92 4.28 10.52
CA ASP A 143 -20.90 4.37 11.61
C ASP A 143 -21.23 5.82 11.96
N LYS A 144 -22.45 6.02 12.46
CA LYS A 144 -22.88 7.22 13.17
C LYS A 144 -23.51 6.85 14.50
N GLU A 145 -23.63 7.85 15.37
CA GLU A 145 -24.34 7.69 16.63
C GLU A 145 -25.80 7.28 16.37
N GLY A 146 -26.26 6.22 17.03
CA GLY A 146 -27.59 5.63 16.80
C GLY A 146 -27.78 4.89 15.46
N SER A 147 -26.80 4.93 14.55
CA SER A 147 -26.87 4.26 13.24
C SER A 147 -25.55 3.55 12.91
N SER A 148 -25.41 2.33 13.42
CA SER A 148 -24.21 1.50 13.23
C SER A 148 -24.46 0.36 12.24
N LEU A 149 -23.42 0.03 11.46
CA LEU A 149 -23.44 -1.06 10.49
C LEU A 149 -23.48 -2.44 11.18
N PHE A 150 -22.91 -2.52 12.37
CA PHE A 150 -22.89 -3.72 13.21
C PHE A 150 -23.55 -3.45 14.56
N ALA A 151 -24.05 -4.50 15.19
CA ALA A 151 -24.47 -4.44 16.58
C ALA A 151 -23.28 -4.04 17.49
N PRO A 152 -23.52 -3.31 18.60
CA PRO A 152 -22.47 -2.84 19.48
C PRO A 152 -21.56 -3.97 19.97
N GLY A 153 -20.24 -3.79 19.84
CA GLY A 153 -19.25 -4.79 20.28
C GLY A 153 -19.34 -6.15 19.58
N SER A 154 -19.98 -6.20 18.42
CA SER A 154 -20.28 -7.42 17.68
C SER A 154 -19.86 -7.32 16.21
N ASP A 155 -19.72 -8.47 15.58
CA ASP A 155 -19.55 -8.69 14.15
C ASP A 155 -20.87 -9.05 13.44
N GLN A 156 -21.98 -9.08 14.19
CA GLN A 156 -23.33 -9.23 13.64
C GLN A 156 -23.79 -7.93 12.99
N LEU A 157 -24.21 -7.99 11.72
CA LEU A 157 -24.74 -6.86 10.98
C LEU A 157 -26.07 -6.40 11.58
N SER A 158 -26.29 -5.09 11.63
CA SER A 158 -27.61 -4.53 11.87
C SER A 158 -28.50 -4.71 10.64
N GLU A 159 -29.82 -4.54 10.77
CA GLU A 159 -30.73 -4.59 9.62
C GLU A 159 -30.35 -3.55 8.54
N LYS A 160 -30.02 -2.32 8.97
CA LYS A 160 -29.51 -1.27 8.08
C LYS A 160 -28.22 -1.71 7.38
N GLY A 161 -27.33 -2.39 8.10
CA GLY A 161 -26.07 -2.88 7.53
C GLY A 161 -26.26 -4.00 6.52
N LYS A 162 -27.24 -4.88 6.72
CA LYS A 162 -27.64 -5.87 5.72
C LYS A 162 -28.14 -5.17 4.45
N TRP A 163 -29.07 -4.24 4.57
CA TRP A 163 -29.60 -3.49 3.41
C TRP A 163 -28.51 -2.70 2.68
N ALA A 164 -27.61 -2.04 3.40
CA ALA A 164 -26.49 -1.30 2.82
C ALA A 164 -25.57 -2.19 1.97
N LEU A 165 -25.15 -3.33 2.52
CA LEU A 165 -24.30 -4.27 1.80
C LEU A 165 -25.05 -4.98 0.66
N GLN A 166 -26.37 -5.18 0.79
CA GLN A 166 -27.19 -5.82 -0.23
C GLN A 166 -27.32 -4.91 -1.45
N LEU A 167 -27.60 -3.63 -1.22
CA LEU A 167 -27.64 -2.61 -2.28
C LEU A 167 -26.32 -2.57 -3.05
N ILE A 168 -25.18 -2.56 -2.34
CA ILE A 168 -23.86 -2.58 -2.97
C ILE A 168 -23.69 -3.86 -3.79
N ALA A 169 -23.98 -5.03 -3.23
CA ALA A 169 -23.85 -6.31 -3.92
C ALA A 169 -24.69 -6.35 -5.20
N GLU A 170 -25.96 -5.94 -5.15
CA GLU A 170 -26.85 -5.88 -6.30
C GLU A 170 -26.32 -4.96 -7.40
N ASN A 171 -25.78 -3.80 -7.03
CA ASN A 171 -25.21 -2.85 -7.99
C ASN A 171 -23.89 -3.32 -8.62
N LEU A 172 -23.23 -4.33 -8.03
CA LEU A 172 -21.97 -4.91 -8.49
C LEU A 172 -22.13 -6.25 -9.25
N LYS A 173 -23.36 -6.74 -9.46
CA LYS A 173 -23.63 -8.00 -10.19
C LYS A 173 -23.13 -7.99 -11.63
N ASP A 174 -23.29 -6.85 -12.32
CA ASP A 174 -22.91 -6.69 -13.74
C ASP A 174 -21.40 -6.45 -13.95
N VAL A 175 -20.69 -6.23 -12.85
CA VAL A 175 -19.27 -5.90 -12.84
C VAL A 175 -18.50 -7.17 -12.50
N ARG A 176 -17.42 -7.52 -13.20
CA ARG A 176 -16.67 -8.79 -12.97
C ARG A 176 -15.38 -8.63 -12.14
N ASN A 177 -15.07 -7.41 -11.77
CA ASN A 177 -13.84 -7.00 -11.10
C ASN A 177 -13.65 -7.61 -9.73
N LYS A 178 -12.40 -7.87 -9.34
CA LYS A 178 -12.09 -8.36 -8.00
C LYS A 178 -12.38 -7.32 -6.92
N ILE A 179 -12.76 -7.80 -5.74
CA ILE A 179 -13.23 -6.99 -4.61
C ILE A 179 -12.32 -7.24 -3.40
N VAL A 180 -11.92 -6.17 -2.73
CA VAL A 180 -11.27 -6.21 -1.42
C VAL A 180 -12.23 -5.65 -0.38
N VAL A 181 -12.34 -6.33 0.77
CA VAL A 181 -13.16 -5.89 1.90
C VAL A 181 -12.25 -5.61 3.09
N GLU A 182 -12.31 -4.39 3.62
CA GLU A 182 -11.49 -3.94 4.73
C GLU A 182 -12.37 -3.55 5.91
N GLY A 183 -11.99 -3.99 7.11
CA GLY A 183 -12.63 -3.61 8.36
C GLY A 183 -11.75 -2.69 9.19
N HIS A 184 -12.39 -1.69 9.80
CA HIS A 184 -11.74 -0.76 10.72
C HIS A 184 -12.61 -0.55 11.96
N THR A 185 -11.95 -0.33 13.09
CA THR A 185 -12.56 0.12 14.35
C THR A 185 -12.08 1.52 14.69
N ASP A 186 -12.75 2.15 15.65
CA ASP A 186 -12.23 3.36 16.29
C ASP A 186 -11.18 2.99 17.35
N SER A 187 -10.56 3.99 17.96
CA SER A 187 -9.55 3.80 19.00
C SER A 187 -10.13 3.49 20.38
N LEU A 188 -11.45 3.31 20.50
CA LEU A 188 -12.04 2.94 21.79
C LEU A 188 -11.60 1.49 22.09
N PRO A 189 -11.05 1.22 23.30
CA PRO A 189 -10.60 -0.13 23.63
C PRO A 189 -11.76 -1.12 23.59
N PHE A 190 -11.70 -2.08 22.67
CA PHE A 190 -12.60 -3.23 22.64
C PHE A 190 -11.89 -4.46 23.18
N ARG A 191 -12.57 -5.20 24.07
CA ARG A 191 -12.07 -6.50 24.54
C ARG A 191 -13.23 -7.47 24.83
N ARG A 192 -13.23 -8.62 24.15
CA ARG A 192 -14.13 -9.74 24.44
C ARG A 192 -13.31 -11.03 24.51
N GLY A 193 -12.88 -11.39 25.72
CA GLY A 193 -11.91 -12.46 25.93
C GLY A 193 -10.56 -12.11 25.30
N LYS A 194 -10.13 -12.87 24.29
CA LYS A 194 -8.92 -12.60 23.50
C LYS A 194 -9.14 -11.70 22.29
N ILE A 195 -10.41 -11.41 21.95
CA ILE A 195 -10.76 -10.58 20.79
C ILE A 195 -10.53 -9.12 21.15
N THR A 196 -9.69 -8.45 20.36
CA THR A 196 -9.41 -7.01 20.42
C THR A 196 -9.98 -6.30 19.19
N ASN A 197 -9.68 -5.01 19.04
CA ASN A 197 -9.99 -4.25 17.82
C ASN A 197 -9.47 -4.93 16.55
N TRP A 198 -8.31 -5.61 16.62
CA TRP A 198 -7.76 -6.36 15.50
C TRP A 198 -8.70 -7.47 15.04
N GLU A 199 -9.03 -8.42 15.93
CA GLU A 199 -9.91 -9.53 15.61
C GLU A 199 -11.31 -9.04 15.23
N LEU A 200 -11.84 -8.03 15.93
CA LEU A 200 -13.16 -7.48 15.64
C LEU A 200 -13.23 -6.90 14.21
N SER A 201 -12.19 -6.17 13.79
CA SER A 201 -12.14 -5.59 12.44
C SER A 201 -12.13 -6.67 11.35
N ILE A 202 -11.38 -7.76 11.55
CA ILE A 202 -11.31 -8.91 10.63
C ILE A 202 -12.68 -9.62 10.57
N LEU A 203 -13.30 -9.88 11.73
CA LEU A 203 -14.59 -10.54 11.81
C LEU A 203 -15.69 -9.74 11.10
N ARG A 204 -15.68 -8.42 11.26
CA ARG A 204 -16.60 -7.50 10.58
C ARG A 204 -16.39 -7.47 9.07
N ALA A 205 -15.15 -7.42 8.61
CA ALA A 205 -14.84 -7.51 7.18
C ALA A 205 -15.31 -8.86 6.58
N ALA A 206 -15.10 -9.96 7.31
CA ALA A 206 -15.56 -11.28 6.91
C ALA A 206 -17.10 -11.40 6.90
N ALA A 207 -17.79 -10.79 7.87
CA ALA A 207 -19.25 -10.73 7.91
C ALA A 207 -19.81 -9.92 6.73
N ALA A 208 -19.21 -8.78 6.41
CA ALA A 208 -19.60 -7.98 5.25
C ALA A 208 -19.42 -8.74 3.94
N ARG A 209 -18.29 -9.46 3.78
CA ARG A 209 -18.04 -10.34 2.64
C ARG A 209 -19.11 -11.43 2.50
N ARG A 210 -19.44 -12.14 3.59
CA ARG A 210 -20.48 -13.19 3.61
C ARG A 210 -21.84 -12.64 3.20
N MET A 211 -22.23 -11.48 3.73
CA MET A 211 -23.49 -10.84 3.35
C MET A 211 -23.52 -10.56 1.84
N MET A 212 -22.46 -9.97 1.29
CA MET A 212 -22.43 -9.68 -0.15
C MET A 212 -22.44 -10.94 -1.02
N GLU A 213 -21.84 -12.04 -0.55
CA GLU A 213 -21.94 -13.37 -1.17
C GLU A 213 -23.39 -13.90 -1.15
N GLU A 214 -24.06 -13.84 0.00
CA GLU A 214 -25.47 -14.22 0.16
C GLU A 214 -26.40 -13.37 -0.73
N ALA A 215 -26.06 -12.10 -0.97
CA ALA A 215 -26.77 -11.21 -1.89
C ALA A 215 -26.49 -11.49 -3.39
N GLY A 216 -25.66 -12.49 -3.70
CA GLY A 216 -25.45 -13.03 -5.04
C GLY A 216 -24.15 -12.62 -5.72
N LEU A 217 -23.17 -12.06 -5.00
CA LEU A 217 -21.82 -11.92 -5.55
C LEU A 217 -21.08 -13.26 -5.50
N SER A 218 -20.47 -13.65 -6.61
CA SER A 218 -19.72 -14.90 -6.68
C SER A 218 -18.52 -14.88 -5.72
N PRO A 219 -18.24 -15.97 -4.96
CA PRO A 219 -17.15 -16.02 -3.98
C PRO A 219 -15.78 -15.75 -4.58
N ASP A 220 -15.54 -16.14 -5.84
CA ASP A 220 -14.26 -15.93 -6.52
C ASP A 220 -13.93 -14.45 -6.75
N ARG A 221 -14.93 -13.57 -6.65
CA ARG A 221 -14.77 -12.12 -6.80
C ARG A 221 -13.98 -11.50 -5.66
N PHE A 222 -14.00 -12.09 -4.47
CA PHE A 222 -13.31 -11.54 -3.30
C PHE A 222 -11.81 -11.92 -3.35
N ALA A 223 -10.96 -10.93 -3.63
CA ALA A 223 -9.51 -11.12 -3.65
C ALA A 223 -8.92 -11.14 -2.24
N LYS A 224 -9.38 -10.25 -1.34
CA LYS A 224 -8.81 -10.09 0.01
C LYS A 224 -9.89 -9.67 1.02
N VAL A 225 -9.69 -10.12 2.26
CA VAL A 225 -10.40 -9.62 3.45
C VAL A 225 -9.34 -9.17 4.44
N ILE A 226 -9.40 -7.91 4.87
CA ILE A 226 -8.36 -7.27 5.69
C ILE A 226 -9.02 -6.64 6.92
N GLY A 227 -8.36 -6.71 8.07
CA GLY A 227 -8.75 -5.96 9.26
C GLY A 227 -7.56 -5.15 9.76
N TYR A 228 -7.79 -3.86 10.00
CA TYR A 228 -6.75 -2.91 10.43
C TYR A 228 -6.83 -2.55 11.92
N GLY A 229 -7.81 -3.07 12.65
CA GLY A 229 -8.16 -2.57 13.98
C GLY A 229 -8.39 -1.06 13.94
N ASP A 230 -7.75 -0.36 14.87
CA ASP A 230 -7.82 1.09 15.07
C ASP A 230 -6.62 1.86 14.47
N THR A 231 -5.74 1.18 13.74
CA THR A 231 -4.48 1.76 13.25
C THR A 231 -4.61 2.71 12.06
N MET A 232 -5.76 2.67 11.37
CA MET A 232 -6.04 3.45 10.16
C MET A 232 -7.33 4.29 10.32
N PRO A 233 -7.35 5.29 11.22
CA PRO A 233 -8.52 6.13 11.44
C PRO A 233 -8.78 7.01 10.21
N LEU A 234 -10.06 7.14 9.84
CA LEU A 234 -10.52 8.08 8.81
C LEU A 234 -10.35 9.53 9.30
N ILE A 235 -10.70 9.76 10.56
CA ILE A 235 -10.62 11.05 11.25
C ILE A 235 -9.46 10.98 12.23
N LYS A 236 -8.27 11.31 11.72
CA LYS A 236 -7.01 11.23 12.48
C LYS A 236 -6.98 12.17 13.69
N THR A 237 -7.69 13.30 13.62
CA THR A 237 -7.76 14.29 14.71
C THR A 237 -8.63 13.83 15.88
N ASN A 238 -9.55 12.90 15.64
CA ASN A 238 -10.37 12.28 16.68
C ASN A 238 -10.47 10.76 16.42
N PRO A 239 -9.46 9.96 16.82
CA PRO A 239 -9.45 8.52 16.59
C PRO A 239 -10.63 7.75 17.23
N ALA A 240 -11.28 8.31 18.25
CA ALA A 240 -12.46 7.75 18.90
C ALA A 240 -13.78 8.08 18.18
N ASP A 241 -13.75 8.87 17.09
CA ASP A 241 -14.95 9.22 16.33
C ASP A 241 -15.64 7.95 15.79
N PRO A 242 -16.97 7.80 15.96
CA PRO A 242 -17.74 6.68 15.43
C PRO A 242 -17.47 6.38 13.96
N ARG A 243 -17.23 7.41 13.14
CA ARG A 243 -16.98 7.25 11.70
C ARG A 243 -15.69 6.48 11.38
N ASN A 244 -14.80 6.31 12.36
CA ASN A 244 -13.63 5.45 12.21
C ASN A 244 -13.98 3.95 12.22
N ARG A 245 -15.12 3.57 12.83
CA ARG A 245 -15.73 2.24 12.66
C ARG A 245 -16.40 2.19 11.29
N ARG A 246 -15.78 1.48 10.36
CA ARG A 246 -16.23 1.46 8.97
C ARG A 246 -15.85 0.16 8.27
N ILE A 247 -16.58 -0.12 7.19
CA ILE A 247 -16.22 -1.13 6.20
C ILE A 247 -15.85 -0.41 4.91
N SER A 248 -14.71 -0.75 4.33
CA SER A 248 -14.29 -0.30 3.00
C SER A 248 -14.43 -1.46 2.01
N ILE A 249 -15.10 -1.21 0.89
CA ILE A 249 -15.24 -2.16 -0.22
C ILE A 249 -14.56 -1.54 -1.42
N ILE A 250 -13.49 -2.16 -1.89
CA ILE A 250 -12.68 -1.66 -3.01
C ILE A 250 -12.91 -2.58 -4.19
N ILE A 251 -13.41 -2.02 -5.29
CA ILE A 251 -13.60 -2.72 -6.55
C ILE A 251 -12.41 -2.40 -7.44
N LEU A 252 -11.54 -3.38 -7.64
CA LEU A 252 -10.26 -3.22 -8.33
C LEU A 252 -10.45 -3.08 -9.84
N PHE A 253 -9.70 -2.22 -10.52
CA PHE A 253 -9.69 -2.23 -11.98
C PHE A 253 -9.14 -3.56 -12.51
N ASN A 254 -9.71 -4.06 -13.60
CA ASN A 254 -9.28 -5.32 -14.19
C ASN A 254 -7.97 -5.05 -14.92
N ARG A 255 -6.86 -5.17 -14.20
CA ARG A 255 -5.53 -5.19 -14.81
C ARG A 255 -5.34 -6.53 -15.48
N ASP A 256 -5.51 -6.57 -16.79
CA ASP A 256 -5.11 -7.72 -17.61
C ASP A 256 -3.65 -8.07 -17.28
N GLY A 257 -3.43 -9.17 -16.56
CA GLY A 257 -2.11 -9.74 -16.30
C GLY A 257 -1.76 -10.09 -14.85
N LEU A 258 -2.31 -9.41 -13.84
CA LEU A 258 -1.83 -9.59 -12.44
C LEU A 258 -2.41 -10.81 -11.73
N PHE A 259 -3.57 -11.32 -12.13
CA PHE A 259 -4.25 -12.44 -11.45
C PHE A 259 -4.37 -13.70 -12.31
N ARG A 260 -3.77 -13.73 -13.50
CA ARG A 260 -3.95 -14.83 -14.47
C ARG A 260 -2.91 -15.96 -14.37
N LYS A 261 -1.96 -15.88 -13.43
CA LYS A 261 -0.94 -16.93 -13.21
C LYS A 261 -0.86 -17.32 -11.74
N ALA A 262 -1.87 -18.04 -11.29
CA ALA A 262 -1.76 -18.89 -10.12
C ALA A 262 -2.75 -20.04 -10.32
N TYR A 263 -2.39 -21.00 -11.17
CA TYR A 263 -2.68 -22.44 -11.11
C TYR A 263 -1.93 -23.10 -12.27
#